data_AF-A0A0F7EI89-F1
#
_entry.id   AF-A0A0F7EI89-F1
#
_cell.length_a   1.000
_cell.length_b   1.000
_cell.length_c   1.000
_cell.angle_alpha   90.00
_cell.angle_beta   90.00
_cell.angle_gamma   90.00
#
_symmetry.space_group_name_H-M   'P 1'
#
loop_
_entity.id
_entity.type
_entity.pdbx_description
1 polymer ?
#
loop_
_entity_poly.entity_id
_entity_poly.type
_entity_poly.pdbx_seq_one_letter_code
_entity_poly.pdbx_strand_id
1 'polypeptide(L)'
;MKMIGKKGMFCGVLATALLVSGMTYAAPAIKVMVDGKEVKTDAQAQIINGRVLVPARGLAESLGGEVQWDQKNKIVNVKSKASSQNGAITGKDAYVIEDQKALISLPSEWKDKIKVEKKANEVVFQYVPKNKAVKPEFFFRVLIINKTVWDKDEYADTGLFTMLGMQDGKVYALQTPSEAPYLEKPESPEFKESVDMLNQLKQSIQFMFIK
;
A
#
# COMPACT_ATOMS: atom_id res chain seq x y z
N MET A 1 -73.85 -31.15 64.80
CA MET A 1 -72.95 -31.16 65.97
C MET A 1 -71.53 -30.85 65.46
N LYS A 2 -70.89 -29.77 65.98
CA LYS A 2 -69.45 -29.36 65.94
C LYS A 2 -68.59 -29.74 64.69
N MET A 3 -68.13 -28.78 63.87
CA MET A 3 -66.95 -27.87 64.02
C MET A 3 -65.55 -28.52 63.77
N ILE A 4 -64.73 -27.84 62.93
CA ILE A 4 -63.24 -27.82 62.83
C ILE A 4 -62.59 -28.96 61.98
N GLY A 5 -61.63 -28.75 61.07
CA GLY A 5 -60.92 -27.56 60.56
C GLY A 5 -59.68 -27.94 59.69
N LYS A 6 -59.07 -26.91 59.09
CA LYS A 6 -57.68 -26.77 58.58
C LYS A 6 -57.17 -27.50 57.29
N LYS A 7 -56.96 -26.66 56.26
CA LYS A 7 -55.72 -26.33 55.50
C LYS A 7 -54.95 -27.42 54.70
N GLY A 8 -54.67 -27.05 53.44
CA GLY A 8 -53.61 -27.60 52.55
C GLY A 8 -54.20 -28.55 51.50
N MET A 9 -53.89 -28.53 50.22
CA MET A 9 -52.66 -28.15 49.52
C MET A 9 -53.00 -27.89 48.03
N PHE A 10 -52.25 -26.97 47.43
CA PHE A 10 -52.50 -26.26 46.19
C PHE A 10 -52.07 -27.02 44.92
N CYS A 11 -52.74 -26.70 43.80
CA CYS A 11 -52.26 -26.65 42.42
C CYS A 11 -51.40 -27.78 41.85
N GLY A 12 -52.01 -28.59 40.98
CA GLY A 12 -51.29 -29.57 40.15
C GLY A 12 -51.92 -29.76 38.77
N VAL A 13 -52.16 -28.68 38.02
CA VAL A 13 -52.30 -28.73 36.55
C VAL A 13 -51.65 -27.48 35.97
N LEU A 14 -50.32 -27.49 35.92
CA LEU A 14 -49.54 -26.47 35.23
C LEU A 14 -49.41 -26.89 33.76
N ALA A 15 -49.94 -26.07 32.88
CA ALA A 15 -49.91 -26.23 31.44
C ALA A 15 -48.53 -26.65 30.93
N THR A 16 -48.47 -27.81 30.25
CA THR A 16 -47.34 -28.17 29.40
C THR A 16 -47.36 -27.29 28.15
N ALA A 17 -46.97 -26.03 28.33
CA ALA A 17 -46.54 -25.18 27.24
C ALA A 17 -45.24 -25.76 26.69
N LEU A 18 -45.30 -26.25 25.46
CA LEU A 18 -44.14 -26.62 24.64
C LEU A 18 -43.14 -25.45 24.63
N LEU A 19 -42.11 -25.54 25.47
CA LEU A 19 -40.88 -24.77 25.30
C LEU A 19 -40.16 -25.33 24.08
N VAL A 20 -40.61 -24.94 22.89
CA VAL A 20 -39.74 -24.94 21.71
C VAL A 20 -38.74 -23.81 21.95
N SER A 21 -37.70 -24.13 22.71
CA SER A 21 -36.49 -23.34 22.78
C SER A 21 -35.91 -23.30 21.38
N GLY A 22 -36.20 -22.24 20.62
CA GLY A 22 -35.56 -22.02 19.33
C GLY A 22 -34.05 -22.00 19.56
N MET A 23 -33.34 -22.97 18.99
CA MET A 23 -31.90 -22.89 18.89
C MET A 23 -31.61 -21.72 17.97
N THR A 24 -31.23 -20.58 18.54
CA THR A 24 -30.74 -19.46 17.76
C THR A 24 -29.36 -19.85 17.25
N TYR A 25 -29.29 -20.29 15.98
CA TYR A 25 -28.02 -20.47 15.31
C TYR A 25 -27.44 -19.08 15.03
N ALA A 26 -26.54 -18.62 15.90
CA ALA A 26 -25.71 -17.48 15.59
C ALA A 26 -24.85 -17.86 14.37
N ALA A 27 -25.00 -17.11 13.28
CA ALA A 27 -24.13 -17.29 12.12
C ALA A 27 -22.66 -17.18 12.55
N PRO A 28 -21.76 -18.06 12.07
CA PRO A 28 -20.35 -18.00 12.45
C PRO A 28 -19.77 -16.63 12.08
N ALA A 29 -19.04 -16.02 13.02
CA ALA A 29 -18.41 -14.72 12.81
C ALA A 29 -17.39 -14.81 11.66
N ILE A 30 -17.48 -13.87 10.72
CA ILE A 30 -16.57 -13.81 9.57
C ILE A 30 -15.23 -13.25 10.05
N LYS A 31 -14.18 -14.06 9.96
CA LYS A 31 -12.80 -13.67 10.32
C LYS A 31 -12.09 -13.03 9.14
N VAL A 32 -11.35 -11.96 9.41
CA VAL A 32 -10.54 -11.23 8.42
C VAL A 32 -9.07 -11.52 8.70
N MET A 33 -8.34 -12.02 7.70
CA MET A 33 -6.92 -12.36 7.81
C MET A 33 -6.11 -11.49 6.84
N VAL A 34 -5.03 -10.88 7.34
CA VAL A 34 -4.05 -10.13 6.55
C VAL A 34 -2.67 -10.72 6.87
N ASP A 35 -1.93 -11.17 5.86
CA ASP A 35 -0.60 -11.82 6.00
C ASP A 35 -0.57 -12.95 7.05
N GLY A 36 -1.63 -13.76 7.10
CA GLY A 36 -1.76 -14.88 8.05
C GLY A 36 -2.07 -14.46 9.49
N LYS A 37 -2.30 -13.17 9.77
CA LYS A 37 -2.69 -12.65 11.08
C LYS A 37 -4.16 -12.25 11.09
N GLU A 38 -4.88 -12.63 12.15
CA GLU A 38 -6.27 -12.25 12.35
C GLU A 38 -6.35 -10.75 12.69
N VAL A 39 -7.12 -10.01 11.89
CA VAL A 39 -7.35 -8.58 12.08
C VAL A 39 -8.44 -8.40 13.14
N LYS A 40 -8.07 -7.80 14.27
CA LYS A 40 -9.03 -7.42 15.30
C LYS A 40 -9.72 -6.12 14.90
N THR A 41 -11.02 -6.18 14.70
CA THR A 41 -11.86 -5.04 14.32
C THR A 41 -12.86 -4.70 15.42
N ASP A 42 -13.23 -3.43 15.49
CA ASP A 42 -14.26 -2.89 16.39
C ASP A 42 -15.69 -3.26 15.94
N ALA A 43 -15.86 -3.50 14.64
CA ALA A 43 -17.09 -4.05 14.05
C ALA A 43 -16.84 -5.46 13.49
N GLN A 44 -17.87 -6.31 13.45
CA GLN A 44 -17.76 -7.61 12.77
C GLN A 44 -17.98 -7.42 11.25
N ALA A 45 -17.32 -8.25 10.45
CA ALA A 45 -17.62 -8.33 9.03
C ALA A 45 -19.01 -8.96 8.82
N GLN A 46 -19.76 -8.46 7.84
CA GLN A 46 -21.16 -8.82 7.60
C GLN A 46 -21.41 -9.13 6.13
N ILE A 47 -22.34 -10.04 5.84
CA ILE A 47 -22.80 -10.26 4.46
C ILE A 47 -24.04 -9.41 4.23
N ILE A 48 -23.97 -8.49 3.29
CA ILE A 48 -25.10 -7.66 2.85
C ILE A 48 -25.24 -7.80 1.34
N ASN A 49 -26.44 -8.17 0.86
CA ASN A 49 -26.74 -8.35 -0.56
C ASN A 49 -25.72 -9.27 -1.29
N GLY A 50 -25.31 -10.36 -0.63
CA GLY A 50 -24.34 -11.32 -1.17
C GLY A 50 -22.89 -10.85 -1.19
N ARG A 51 -22.56 -9.69 -0.60
CA ARG A 51 -21.19 -9.18 -0.48
C ARG A 51 -20.75 -9.16 0.98
N VAL A 52 -19.50 -9.57 1.23
CA VAL A 52 -18.89 -9.42 2.55
C VAL A 52 -18.39 -7.98 2.70
N LEU A 53 -18.99 -7.26 3.64
CA LEU A 53 -18.51 -5.95 4.07
C LEU A 53 -17.53 -6.13 5.22
N VAL A 54 -16.34 -5.57 5.03
CA VAL A 54 -15.24 -5.61 6.01
C VAL A 54 -15.09 -4.23 6.65
N PRO A 55 -14.88 -4.14 7.98
CA PRO A 55 -14.62 -2.87 8.65
C PRO A 55 -13.40 -2.14 8.04
N ALA A 56 -13.66 -1.00 7.40
CA ALA A 56 -12.66 -0.27 6.66
C ALA A 56 -11.47 0.17 7.53
N ARG A 57 -11.72 0.59 8.78
CA ARG A 57 -10.66 1.02 9.72
C ARG A 57 -9.69 -0.12 10.02
N GLY A 58 -10.21 -1.25 10.50
CA GLY A 58 -9.35 -2.37 10.89
C GLY A 58 -8.54 -2.94 9.72
N LEU A 59 -9.13 -2.97 8.52
CA LEU A 59 -8.40 -3.35 7.32
C LEU A 59 -7.30 -2.35 6.97
N ALA A 60 -7.62 -1.05 6.96
CA ALA A 60 -6.64 0.00 6.67
C ALA A 60 -5.49 0.02 7.69
N GLU A 61 -5.77 -0.11 8.98
CA GLU A 61 -4.76 -0.16 10.05
C GLU A 61 -3.87 -1.40 9.96
N SER A 62 -4.44 -2.55 9.60
CA SER A 62 -3.68 -3.79 9.41
C SER A 62 -2.73 -3.72 8.22
N LEU A 63 -3.07 -2.91 7.21
CA LEU A 63 -2.22 -2.61 6.07
C LEU A 63 -1.26 -1.43 6.35
N GLY A 64 -1.16 -0.96 7.60
CA GLY A 64 -0.25 0.11 8.01
C GLY A 64 -0.76 1.53 7.77
N GLY A 65 -2.04 1.70 7.42
CA GLY A 65 -2.69 3.00 7.29
C GLY A 65 -3.07 3.60 8.65
N GLU A 66 -2.83 4.89 8.83
CA GLU A 66 -3.39 5.69 9.91
C GLU A 66 -4.76 6.25 9.48
N VAL A 67 -5.80 5.91 10.23
CA VAL A 67 -7.18 6.32 9.92
C VAL A 67 -7.61 7.47 10.84
N GLN A 68 -7.91 8.62 10.27
CA GLN A 68 -8.40 9.80 10.98
C GLN A 68 -9.83 10.12 10.56
N TRP A 69 -10.70 10.35 11.54
CA TRP A 69 -12.09 10.75 11.29
C TRP A 69 -12.21 12.28 11.34
N ASP A 70 -12.61 12.88 10.22
CA ASP A 70 -13.00 14.29 10.18
C ASP A 70 -14.50 14.39 10.49
N GLN A 71 -14.82 14.71 11.74
CA GLN A 71 -16.21 14.82 12.20
C GLN A 71 -16.98 15.97 11.55
N LYS A 72 -16.30 17.05 11.16
CA LYS A 72 -16.91 18.25 10.57
C LYS A 72 -17.38 17.96 9.15
N ASN A 73 -16.54 17.28 8.37
CA ASN A 73 -16.83 17.00 6.96
C ASN A 73 -17.42 15.60 6.72
N LYS A 74 -17.49 14.75 7.76
CA LYS A 74 -17.92 13.35 7.67
C LYS A 74 -17.05 12.51 6.71
N ILE A 75 -15.74 12.78 6.71
CA ILE A 75 -14.78 12.14 5.83
C ILE A 75 -13.87 11.22 6.65
N VAL A 76 -13.66 10.01 6.14
CA VAL A 76 -12.61 9.10 6.61
C VAL A 76 -11.33 9.41 5.84
N ASN A 77 -10.32 9.94 6.53
CA ASN A 77 -9.01 10.15 5.96
C ASN A 77 -8.12 8.96 6.29
N VAL A 78 -7.70 8.22 5.27
CA VAL A 78 -6.73 7.13 5.43
C VAL A 78 -5.39 7.63 4.92
N LYS A 79 -4.44 7.80 5.84
CA LYS A 79 -3.04 8.09 5.50
C LYS A 79 -2.31 6.77 5.47
N SER A 80 -1.93 6.26 4.30
CA SER A 80 -0.94 5.19 4.28
C SER A 80 0.30 5.70 5.01
N LYS A 81 0.79 5.01 6.03
CA LYS A 81 2.22 5.12 6.32
C LYS A 81 2.87 4.54 5.08
N ALA A 82 3.29 5.40 4.13
CA ALA A 82 4.30 5.00 3.17
C ALA A 82 5.35 4.29 4.00
N SER A 83 5.56 2.99 3.78
CA SER A 83 6.28 2.09 4.67
C SER A 83 7.55 2.76 5.19
N SER A 84 7.40 3.49 6.28
CA SER A 84 8.43 4.28 6.89
C SER A 84 9.01 3.32 7.88
N GLN A 85 9.80 2.39 7.33
CA GLN A 85 11.00 1.97 8.03
C GLN A 85 11.77 3.26 8.30
N ASN A 86 11.45 3.90 9.43
CA ASN A 86 12.21 4.97 10.04
C ASN A 86 13.56 4.38 10.46
N GLY A 87 14.44 4.19 9.49
CA GLY A 87 15.87 4.35 9.67
C GLY A 87 16.20 5.70 9.05
N ALA A 88 16.86 6.56 9.82
CA ALA A 88 17.55 7.79 9.42
C ALA A 88 17.58 8.13 7.92
N ILE A 89 17.41 9.42 7.58
CA ILE A 89 17.91 10.00 6.33
C ILE A 89 19.44 9.91 6.34
N THR A 90 19.94 8.69 6.18
CA THR A 90 21.33 8.22 6.13
C THR A 90 21.35 6.74 5.70
N GLY A 91 20.34 6.29 4.94
CA GLY A 91 20.34 4.98 4.29
C GLY A 91 21.02 5.10 2.93
N LYS A 92 22.00 4.24 2.66
CA LYS A 92 22.79 4.18 1.41
C LYS A 92 21.96 3.95 0.13
N ASP A 93 20.64 3.84 0.26
CA ASP A 93 19.69 3.40 -0.77
C ASP A 93 18.62 4.47 -1.09
N ALA A 94 18.71 5.64 -0.45
CA ALA A 94 17.87 6.81 -0.71
C ALA A 94 18.63 7.91 -1.45
N TYR A 95 18.03 8.42 -2.53
CA TYR A 95 18.64 9.41 -3.41
C TYR A 95 17.83 10.71 -3.37
N VAL A 96 18.52 11.80 -3.04
CA VAL A 96 17.94 13.15 -2.98
C VAL A 96 17.70 13.71 -4.38
N ILE A 97 16.50 14.23 -4.59
CA ILE A 97 16.01 14.92 -5.78
C ILE A 97 15.73 16.39 -5.43
N GLU A 98 16.08 17.30 -6.35
CA GLU A 98 15.85 18.75 -6.26
C GLU A 98 16.25 19.35 -4.90
N ASP A 99 17.54 19.40 -4.59
CA ASP A 99 18.09 20.08 -3.39
C ASP A 99 17.32 19.77 -2.09
N GLN A 100 17.08 18.48 -1.83
CA GLN A 100 16.39 17.99 -0.63
C GLN A 100 14.88 18.27 -0.56
N LYS A 101 14.21 18.49 -1.69
CA LYS A 101 12.73 18.57 -1.70
C LYS A 101 12.06 17.21 -1.85
N ALA A 102 12.71 16.26 -2.50
CA ALA A 102 12.17 14.92 -2.67
C ALA A 102 13.24 13.83 -2.52
N LEU A 103 12.78 12.63 -2.20
CA LEU A 103 13.59 11.43 -2.07
C LEU A 103 13.01 10.34 -2.95
N ILE A 104 13.90 9.57 -3.55
CA ILE A 104 13.59 8.26 -4.11
C ILE A 104 14.40 7.19 -3.38
N SER A 105 13.72 6.18 -2.86
CA SER A 105 14.34 5.01 -2.25
C SER A 105 14.29 3.84 -3.23
N LEU A 106 15.41 3.15 -3.38
CA LEU A 106 15.54 1.92 -4.16
C LEU A 106 15.81 0.73 -3.24
N PRO A 107 15.59 -0.51 -3.70
CA PRO A 107 16.00 -1.70 -2.96
C PRO A 107 17.49 -1.66 -2.63
N SER A 108 17.85 -2.01 -1.39
CA SER A 108 19.24 -2.06 -0.93
C SER A 108 20.13 -2.99 -1.77
N GLU A 109 19.53 -4.04 -2.33
CA GLU A 109 20.12 -5.01 -3.28
C GLU A 109 20.69 -4.34 -4.54
N TRP A 110 20.21 -3.15 -4.90
CA TRP A 110 20.55 -2.47 -6.15
C TRP A 110 21.65 -1.43 -5.97
N LYS A 111 22.06 -1.15 -4.74
CA LYS A 111 23.01 -0.08 -4.41
C LYS A 111 24.30 -0.15 -5.22
N ASP A 112 24.91 -1.34 -5.33
CA ASP A 112 26.17 -1.50 -6.06
C ASP A 112 25.97 -1.75 -7.57
N LYS A 113 24.71 -1.80 -8.01
CA LYS A 113 24.28 -1.98 -9.41
C LYS A 113 23.78 -0.68 -10.04
N ILE A 114 23.78 0.42 -9.29
CA ILE A 114 23.20 1.68 -9.73
C ILE A 114 24.20 2.81 -9.51
N LYS A 115 24.47 3.54 -10.59
CA LYS A 115 25.20 4.81 -10.56
C LYS A 115 24.19 5.94 -10.76
N VAL A 116 24.30 6.98 -9.93
CA VAL A 116 23.38 8.11 -9.96
C VAL A 116 24.10 9.36 -10.41
N GLU A 117 23.48 10.08 -11.35
CA GLU A 117 23.94 11.35 -11.86
C GLU A 117 22.83 12.40 -11.66
N LYS A 118 23.14 13.44 -10.90
CA LYS A 118 22.18 14.53 -10.63
C LYS A 118 22.41 15.68 -11.59
N LYS A 119 21.35 16.18 -12.19
CA LYS A 119 21.33 17.39 -13.01
C LYS A 119 20.26 18.35 -12.49
N ALA A 120 20.21 19.56 -13.05
CA ALA A 120 19.31 20.62 -12.58
C ALA A 120 17.82 20.20 -12.59
N ASN A 121 17.37 19.51 -13.64
CA ASN A 121 15.95 19.15 -13.83
C ASN A 121 15.72 17.63 -13.93
N GLU A 122 16.74 16.82 -13.67
CA GLU A 122 16.61 15.37 -13.71
C GLU A 122 17.61 14.68 -12.79
N VAL A 123 17.25 13.49 -12.33
CA VAL A 123 18.17 12.55 -11.68
C VAL A 123 18.18 11.28 -12.50
N VAL A 124 19.35 10.93 -13.02
CA VAL A 124 19.55 9.80 -13.93
C VAL A 124 20.17 8.64 -13.16
N PHE A 125 19.58 7.47 -13.33
CA PHE A 125 20.03 6.21 -12.75
C PHE A 125 20.54 5.33 -13.88
N GLN A 126 21.80 4.91 -13.78
CA GLN A 126 22.48 4.04 -14.74
C GLN A 126 22.70 2.67 -14.09
N TYR A 127 22.41 1.60 -14.83
CA TYR A 127 22.74 0.25 -14.40
C TYR A 127 24.25 0.05 -14.55
N VAL A 128 24.87 -0.47 -13.49
CA VAL A 128 26.28 -0.77 -13.39
C VAL A 128 26.44 -2.30 -13.44
N PRO A 129 27.03 -2.84 -14.51
CA PRO A 129 27.21 -4.27 -14.66
C PRO A 129 28.28 -4.78 -13.69
N LYS A 130 28.13 -6.04 -13.27
CA LYS A 130 29.14 -6.72 -12.43
C LYS A 130 30.49 -6.83 -13.17
N ASN A 131 30.44 -7.07 -14.47
CA ASN A 131 31.62 -7.04 -15.32
C ASN A 131 32.07 -5.60 -15.56
N LYS A 132 33.15 -5.19 -14.91
CA LYS A 132 33.73 -3.84 -15.00
C LYS A 132 34.23 -3.45 -16.40
N ALA A 133 34.41 -4.41 -17.31
CA ALA A 133 34.75 -4.13 -18.71
C ALA A 133 33.55 -3.61 -19.52
N VAL A 134 32.33 -3.81 -19.01
CA VAL A 134 31.10 -3.33 -19.64
C VAL A 134 30.77 -1.94 -19.08
N LYS A 135 30.48 -0.98 -19.97
CA LYS A 135 30.13 0.39 -19.58
C LYS A 135 28.76 0.43 -18.90
N PRO A 136 28.53 1.32 -17.91
CA PRO A 136 27.20 1.59 -17.40
C PRO A 136 26.26 2.10 -18.49
N GLU A 137 24.99 1.73 -18.43
CA GLU A 137 23.95 2.16 -19.38
C GLU A 137 22.74 2.75 -18.66
N PHE A 138 21.99 3.60 -19.37
CA PHE A 138 20.82 4.27 -18.82
C PHE A 138 19.77 3.24 -18.35
N PHE A 139 19.28 3.39 -17.11
CA PHE A 139 18.35 2.44 -16.49
C PHE A 139 16.98 3.05 -16.19
N PHE A 140 16.93 4.24 -15.60
CA PHE A 140 15.73 5.10 -15.56
C PHE A 140 16.13 6.52 -15.17
N ARG A 141 15.20 7.47 -15.24
CA ARG A 141 15.37 8.80 -14.65
C ARG A 141 14.12 9.29 -13.96
N VAL A 142 14.31 10.24 -13.05
CA VAL A 142 13.25 11.09 -12.52
C VAL A 142 13.43 12.48 -13.09
N LEU A 143 12.43 12.97 -13.84
CA LEU A 143 12.40 14.34 -14.34
C LEU A 143 11.61 15.24 -13.41
N ILE A 144 12.03 16.50 -13.34
CA ILE A 144 11.38 17.57 -12.62
C ILE A 144 10.83 18.54 -13.67
N ILE A 145 9.51 18.54 -13.84
CA ILE A 145 8.84 19.22 -14.95
C ILE A 145 7.90 20.28 -14.36
N ASN A 146 7.89 21.50 -14.88
CA ASN A 146 6.90 22.49 -14.47
C ASN A 146 5.48 22.00 -14.81
N LYS A 147 4.53 22.16 -13.89
CA LYS A 147 3.15 21.70 -14.07
C LYS A 147 2.49 22.26 -15.33
N THR A 148 2.74 23.54 -15.63
CA THR A 148 2.22 24.18 -16.84
C THR A 148 2.75 23.57 -18.14
N VAL A 149 3.92 22.94 -18.10
CA VAL A 149 4.50 22.18 -19.23
C VAL A 149 3.95 20.76 -19.24
N TRP A 150 3.82 20.13 -18.08
CA TRP A 150 3.20 18.81 -17.94
C TRP A 150 1.76 18.76 -18.48
N ASP A 151 0.98 19.84 -18.25
CA ASP A 151 -0.41 19.96 -18.68
C ASP A 151 -0.56 20.37 -20.16
N LYS A 152 0.51 20.88 -20.80
CA LYS A 152 0.50 21.31 -22.21
C LYS A 152 1.19 20.25 -23.06
N ASP A 153 0.39 19.31 -23.56
CA ASP A 153 0.73 18.30 -24.56
C ASP A 153 1.75 17.20 -24.15
N GLU A 154 1.35 15.95 -24.43
CA GLU A 154 2.15 14.72 -24.58
C GLU A 154 2.81 14.05 -23.36
N TYR A 155 3.12 14.71 -22.23
CA TYR A 155 3.78 13.96 -21.13
C TYR A 155 2.86 12.98 -20.40
N ALA A 156 1.64 13.41 -20.06
CA ALA A 156 0.68 12.58 -19.33
C ALA A 156 0.09 11.45 -20.19
N ASP A 157 -0.07 11.71 -21.50
CA ASP A 157 -0.82 10.84 -22.40
C ASP A 157 0.06 9.91 -23.27
N THR A 158 1.38 10.13 -23.31
CA THR A 158 2.31 9.26 -24.09
C THR A 158 2.52 7.88 -23.48
N GLY A 159 2.19 7.69 -22.20
CA GLY A 159 2.51 6.46 -21.47
C GLY A 159 4.00 6.24 -21.21
N LEU A 160 4.87 7.16 -21.66
CA LEU A 160 6.33 7.12 -21.48
C LEU A 160 6.75 7.55 -20.06
N PHE A 161 5.85 8.20 -19.33
CA PHE A 161 6.11 8.76 -18.01
C PHE A 161 5.11 8.21 -17.00
N THR A 162 5.58 8.04 -15.76
CA THR A 162 4.74 7.74 -14.59
C THR A 162 4.91 8.86 -13.58
N MET A 163 3.82 9.58 -13.26
CA MET A 163 3.86 10.62 -12.24
C MET A 163 4.12 9.99 -10.86
N LEU A 164 5.19 10.41 -10.20
CA LEU A 164 5.54 10.01 -8.83
C LEU A 164 4.92 10.94 -7.79
N GLY A 165 4.85 12.24 -8.10
CA GLY A 165 4.26 13.24 -7.22
C GLY A 165 4.29 14.64 -7.80
N MET A 166 3.61 15.57 -7.12
CA MET A 166 3.57 16.98 -7.48
C MET A 166 3.73 17.85 -6.23
N GLN A 167 4.64 18.82 -6.28
CA GLN A 167 4.85 19.81 -5.22
C GLN A 167 5.38 21.12 -5.83
N ASP A 168 5.00 22.26 -5.26
CA ASP A 168 5.49 23.60 -5.65
C ASP A 168 5.35 23.92 -7.16
N GLY A 169 4.25 23.46 -7.78
CA GLY A 169 4.01 23.67 -9.21
C GLY A 169 4.93 22.85 -10.12
N LYS A 170 5.61 21.83 -9.59
CA LYS A 170 6.46 20.89 -10.32
C LYS A 170 5.92 19.47 -10.21
N VAL A 171 6.06 18.72 -11.29
CA VAL A 171 5.73 17.30 -11.41
C VAL A 171 7.03 16.50 -11.45
N TYR A 172 7.09 15.49 -10.60
CA TYR A 172 8.18 14.54 -10.53
C TYR A 172 7.73 13.29 -11.29
N ALA A 173 8.40 13.00 -12.40
CA ALA A 173 7.97 11.96 -13.34
C ALA A 173 9.06 10.92 -13.54
N LEU A 174 8.73 9.66 -13.32
CA LEU A 174 9.57 8.51 -13.65
C LEU A 174 9.52 8.25 -15.15
N GLN A 175 10.68 8.08 -15.78
CA GLN A 175 10.79 7.59 -17.14
C GLN A 175 11.70 6.37 -17.18
N THR A 176 11.16 5.27 -17.73
CA THR A 176 11.91 4.06 -18.06
C THR A 176 12.45 4.14 -19.49
N PRO A 177 13.50 3.39 -19.81
CA PRO A 177 14.00 3.32 -21.18
C PRO A 177 12.98 2.63 -22.10
N SER A 178 13.04 2.96 -23.38
CA SER A 178 12.30 2.24 -24.43
C SER A 178 12.90 0.86 -24.70
N GLU A 179 14.20 0.69 -24.45
CA GLU A 179 14.97 -0.53 -24.64
C GLU A 179 15.78 -0.85 -23.39
N ALA A 180 15.80 -2.12 -22.97
CA ALA A 180 16.56 -2.51 -21.80
C ALA A 180 18.08 -2.35 -22.00
N PRO A 181 18.86 -2.06 -20.93
CA PRO A 181 20.31 -2.03 -21.00
C PRO A 181 20.88 -3.31 -21.60
N TYR A 182 21.84 -3.16 -22.53
CA TYR A 182 22.51 -4.25 -23.24
C TYR A 182 21.59 -5.10 -24.13
N LEU A 183 20.52 -4.53 -24.70
CA LEU A 183 19.63 -5.22 -25.63
C LEU A 183 20.36 -5.90 -26.80
N GLU A 184 21.48 -5.34 -27.25
CA GLU A 184 22.33 -5.93 -28.28
C GLU A 184 22.95 -7.29 -27.89
N LYS A 185 22.95 -7.64 -26.60
CA LYS A 185 23.50 -8.88 -26.05
C LYS A 185 22.47 -9.57 -25.13
N PRO A 186 21.35 -10.07 -25.69
CA PRO A 186 20.24 -10.60 -24.90
C PRO A 186 20.59 -11.84 -24.07
N GLU A 187 21.66 -12.55 -24.44
CA GLU A 187 22.13 -13.72 -23.70
C GLU A 187 23.00 -13.37 -22.49
N SER A 188 23.45 -12.12 -22.38
CA SER A 188 24.36 -11.68 -21.33
C SER A 188 23.68 -11.70 -19.94
N PRO A 189 24.42 -12.05 -18.87
CA PRO A 189 23.91 -11.92 -17.50
C PRO A 189 23.49 -10.49 -17.16
N GLU A 190 24.18 -9.49 -17.71
CA GLU A 190 23.90 -8.07 -17.52
C GLU A 190 22.53 -7.67 -18.09
N PHE A 191 22.20 -8.14 -19.31
CA PHE A 191 20.88 -7.91 -19.91
C PHE A 191 19.77 -8.58 -19.08
N LYS A 192 19.95 -9.84 -18.69
CA LYS A 192 18.95 -10.58 -17.90
C LYS A 192 18.69 -9.90 -16.56
N GLU A 193 19.74 -9.51 -15.85
CA GLU A 193 19.62 -8.79 -14.57
C GLU A 193 18.99 -7.39 -14.74
N SER A 194 19.33 -6.65 -15.80
CA SER A 194 18.75 -5.33 -16.05
C SER A 194 17.24 -5.42 -16.35
N VAL A 195 16.81 -6.41 -17.14
CA VAL A 195 15.40 -6.66 -17.43
C VAL A 195 14.62 -7.05 -16.18
N ASP A 196 15.16 -7.95 -15.35
CA ASP A 196 14.53 -8.34 -14.09
C ASP A 196 14.34 -7.14 -13.15
N MET A 197 15.36 -6.28 -13.06
CA MET A 197 15.28 -5.05 -12.28
C MET A 197 14.24 -4.07 -12.87
N LEU A 198 14.16 -3.90 -14.20
CA LEU A 198 13.15 -3.05 -14.84
C LEU A 198 11.72 -3.53 -14.54
N ASN A 199 11.48 -4.84 -14.57
CA ASN A 199 10.17 -5.44 -14.29
C ASN A 199 9.71 -5.17 -12.85
N GLN A 200 10.64 -5.10 -11.90
CA GLN A 200 10.36 -4.84 -10.49
C GLN A 200 10.32 -3.34 -10.16
N LEU A 201 10.88 -2.49 -11.03
CA LEU A 201 11.13 -1.07 -10.76
C LEU A 201 9.92 -0.31 -10.20
N LYS A 202 8.75 -0.43 -10.85
CA LYS A 202 7.54 0.31 -10.44
C LYS A 202 7.02 -0.09 -9.05
N GLN A 203 7.24 -1.33 -8.63
CA GLN A 203 6.80 -1.85 -7.32
C GLN A 203 7.85 -1.61 -6.23
N SER A 204 9.12 -1.51 -6.63
CA SER A 204 10.28 -1.39 -5.76
C SER A 204 10.67 0.05 -5.43
N ILE A 205 10.30 1.02 -6.28
CA ILE A 205 10.56 2.44 -6.03
C ILE A 205 9.62 2.97 -4.93
N GLN A 206 10.18 3.72 -3.98
CA GLN A 206 9.40 4.58 -3.10
C GLN A 206 9.78 6.04 -3.34
N PHE A 207 8.78 6.90 -3.54
CA PHE A 207 8.97 8.33 -3.71
C PHE A 207 8.30 9.08 -2.56
N MET A 208 8.96 10.10 -2.01
CA MET A 208 8.39 10.94 -0.96
C MET A 208 8.94 12.37 -1.03
N PHE A 209 8.12 13.32 -0.62
CA PHE A 209 8.56 14.69 -0.38
C PHE A 209 9.15 14.85 1.02
N ILE A 210 10.17 15.69 1.13
CA ILE A 210 10.74 16.11 2.41
C ILE A 210 9.96 17.34 2.89
N LYS A 211 9.61 17.36 4.17
CA LYS A 211 8.91 18.48 4.84
C LYS A 211 9.90 19.46 5.45
#